data_AF-A0A6N8GZA9-F1
#
_entry.id   AF-A0A6N8GZA9-F1
#
_cell.length_a   1.000
_cell.length_b   1.000
_cell.length_c   1.000
_cell.angle_alpha   90.00
_cell.angle_beta   90.00
_cell.angle_gamma   90.00
#
_symmetry.space_group_name_H-M   'P 1'
#
loop_
_entity.id
_entity.type
_entity.pdbx_description
1 polymer ?
#
loop_
_entity_poly.entity_id
_entity_poly.type
_entity_poly.pdbx_seq_one_letter_code
_entity_poly.pdbx_strand_id
1 'polypeptide(L)'
;MVGKGSLNHNSREFYASNVDPNRSHLNIEFCCEDIRNVYHELFDEAQERFNAKQTRNDRRIEDYYEKICSSKQEKPFHEIVLQIGNKDDTGIHTELAETAKQCLTEYAKGFQARNPTLRVFWSHLHMDEATPHVHIDFVPYITGSKRSMDTRVSLKQALAQLGFKGGTRSATEWNQWAQSEKQVLAEIMQEHGIEWEQLGTHEEHLSVLDYKKQERAKEVRALDTTIAEKQTRIDEIEQTLQSVQQQVVDLDKIENVSVKKTLLSDKVTLPRSDFENLLSAAKQYVVYRRQDDRLQGLLDAANDKIKQLEGVIGELKQKVSKLVSKLSNIEFWHSQELNEVKSESREVHRENLMLKHEQKGLMNLLQRYGIDPAKERIREHERDER
;
A
#
# COMPACT_ATOMS: atom_id res chain seq x y z
N MET A 1 9.17 0.91 -9.12
CA MET A 1 9.52 1.29 -7.72
C MET A 1 10.88 0.68 -7.38
N VAL A 2 11.70 1.27 -6.50
CA VAL A 2 12.83 0.55 -5.88
C VAL A 2 12.33 0.00 -4.55
N GLY A 3 12.06 -1.29 -4.48
CA GLY A 3 11.67 -1.92 -3.22
C GLY A 3 12.87 -2.05 -2.29
N LYS A 4 12.61 -2.27 -0.99
CA LYS A 4 13.68 -2.55 -0.03
C LYS A 4 14.23 -3.98 -0.19
N GLY A 5 13.59 -4.83 -1.01
CA GLY A 5 13.88 -6.25 -1.15
C GLY A 5 13.52 -7.01 0.13
N SER A 6 12.56 -7.93 0.06
CA SER A 6 12.35 -8.92 1.12
C SER A 6 12.22 -10.29 0.46
N LEU A 7 13.35 -10.97 0.28
CA LEU A 7 13.43 -12.29 -0.35
C LEU A 7 12.45 -13.31 0.27
N ASN A 8 12.18 -13.20 1.56
CA ASN A 8 11.25 -14.08 2.28
C ASN A 8 9.75 -13.79 1.97
N HIS A 9 9.38 -12.53 1.73
CA HIS A 9 8.01 -12.17 1.30
C HIS A 9 7.74 -12.66 -0.12
N ASN A 10 8.76 -12.48 -0.92
CA ASN A 10 8.90 -12.76 -2.34
C ASN A 10 8.82 -14.27 -2.62
N SER A 11 9.46 -15.11 -1.80
CA SER A 11 9.40 -16.59 -1.85
C SER A 11 8.18 -17.20 -1.13
N ARG A 12 7.32 -16.37 -0.53
CA ARG A 12 6.18 -16.82 0.31
C ARG A 12 6.58 -17.73 1.48
N GLU A 13 7.80 -17.55 2.01
CA GLU A 13 8.20 -18.17 3.29
C GLU A 13 7.33 -17.68 4.46
N PHE A 14 6.74 -16.49 4.33
CA PHE A 14 5.67 -16.01 5.20
C PHE A 14 4.54 -15.37 4.38
N TYR A 15 3.31 -15.50 4.88
CA TYR A 15 2.13 -14.87 4.29
C TYR A 15 1.82 -13.57 5.00
N ALA A 16 1.93 -12.44 4.28
CA ALA A 16 1.43 -11.16 4.76
C ALA A 16 -0.11 -11.12 4.66
N SER A 17 -0.76 -10.26 5.44
CA SER A 17 -2.24 -10.17 5.52
C SER A 17 -2.92 -9.75 4.21
N ASN A 18 -2.16 -9.25 3.23
CA ASN A 18 -2.61 -8.89 1.89
C ASN A 18 -2.45 -10.01 0.86
N VAL A 19 -1.93 -11.18 1.24
CA VAL A 19 -1.75 -12.34 0.38
C VAL A 19 -2.90 -13.32 0.59
N ASP A 20 -3.48 -13.83 -0.49
CA ASP A 20 -4.42 -14.94 -0.49
C ASP A 20 -3.69 -16.26 -0.79
N PRO A 21 -3.44 -17.12 0.22
CA PRO A 21 -2.67 -18.35 0.04
C PRO A 21 -3.30 -19.32 -0.97
N ASN A 22 -4.62 -19.25 -1.18
CA ASN A 22 -5.29 -20.13 -2.13
C ASN A 22 -4.91 -19.79 -3.58
N ARG A 23 -4.33 -18.62 -3.84
CA ARG A 23 -3.94 -18.15 -5.18
C ARG A 23 -2.44 -18.21 -5.43
N SER A 24 -1.61 -18.52 -4.43
CA SER A 24 -0.15 -18.52 -4.60
C SER A 24 0.34 -19.55 -5.63
N HIS A 25 -0.45 -20.59 -5.91
CA HIS A 25 -0.20 -21.52 -7.01
C HIS A 25 -0.31 -20.90 -8.42
N LEU A 26 -0.86 -19.67 -8.53
CA LEU A 26 -0.96 -18.91 -9.78
C LEU A 26 0.24 -17.97 -9.99
N ASN A 27 1.14 -17.86 -9.01
CA ASN A 27 2.37 -17.08 -9.14
C ASN A 27 3.30 -17.75 -10.15
N ILE A 28 4.17 -16.95 -10.79
CA ILE A 28 5.10 -17.45 -11.81
C ILE A 28 6.53 -17.07 -11.44
N GLU A 29 7.34 -18.06 -11.07
CA GLU A 29 8.77 -17.92 -10.84
C GLU A 29 9.52 -17.95 -12.18
N PHE A 30 10.29 -16.89 -12.47
CA PHE A 30 11.15 -16.83 -13.67
C PHE A 30 12.60 -17.16 -13.36
N CYS A 31 13.06 -16.81 -12.16
CA CYS A 31 14.43 -17.00 -11.70
C CYS A 31 14.43 -17.03 -10.17
N CYS A 32 15.20 -17.94 -9.58
CA CYS A 32 15.40 -18.06 -8.14
C CYS A 32 16.77 -18.67 -7.86
N GLU A 33 17.76 -17.80 -7.66
CA GLU A 33 19.14 -18.16 -7.36
C GLU A 33 19.59 -17.52 -6.05
N ASP A 34 20.49 -18.19 -5.32
CA ASP A 34 21.13 -17.57 -4.16
C ASP A 34 22.05 -16.43 -4.64
N ILE A 35 21.83 -15.23 -4.12
CA ILE A 35 22.64 -14.05 -4.42
C ILE A 35 24.14 -14.28 -4.17
N ARG A 36 24.51 -15.12 -3.20
CA ARG A 36 25.91 -15.47 -2.93
C ARG A 36 26.53 -16.22 -4.11
N ASN A 37 25.79 -17.17 -4.70
CA ASN A 37 26.27 -17.90 -5.88
C ASN A 37 26.47 -16.95 -7.07
N VAL A 38 25.56 -15.99 -7.25
CA VAL A 38 25.70 -14.95 -8.29
C VAL A 38 26.92 -14.06 -8.03
N TYR A 39 27.22 -13.75 -6.77
CA TYR A 39 28.42 -13.00 -6.42
C TYR A 39 29.70 -13.78 -6.73
N HIS A 40 29.72 -15.08 -6.42
CA HIS A 40 30.84 -15.95 -6.74
C HIS A 40 31.05 -16.04 -8.26
N GLU A 41 29.97 -16.26 -9.02
CA GLU A 41 29.99 -16.29 -10.49
C GLU A 41 30.56 -15.00 -11.10
N LEU A 42 30.13 -13.83 -10.59
CA LEU A 42 30.48 -12.54 -11.18
C LEU A 42 31.85 -12.00 -10.74
N PHE A 43 32.27 -12.26 -9.51
CA PHE A 43 33.32 -11.46 -8.87
C PHE A 43 34.53 -12.22 -8.36
N ASP A 44 34.48 -13.55 -8.18
CA ASP A 44 35.58 -14.29 -7.55
C ASP A 44 36.89 -14.16 -8.34
N GLU A 45 36.86 -14.38 -9.65
CA GLU A 45 38.07 -14.22 -10.47
C GLU A 45 38.64 -12.79 -10.43
N ALA A 46 37.76 -11.79 -10.39
CA ALA A 46 38.16 -10.39 -10.28
C ALA A 46 38.74 -10.07 -8.90
N GLN A 47 38.20 -10.70 -7.85
CA GLN A 47 38.67 -10.59 -6.48
C GLN A 47 40.07 -11.19 -6.36
N GLU A 48 40.30 -12.36 -6.94
CA GLU A 48 41.62 -13.01 -7.00
C GLU A 48 42.64 -12.12 -7.71
N ARG A 49 42.31 -11.63 -8.92
CA ARG A 49 43.18 -10.72 -9.69
C ARG A 49 43.49 -9.43 -8.94
N PHE A 50 42.53 -8.90 -8.17
CA PHE A 50 42.72 -7.72 -7.35
C PHE A 50 43.63 -7.99 -6.15
N ASN A 51 43.40 -9.09 -5.42
CA ASN A 51 44.14 -9.48 -4.23
C ASN A 51 45.59 -9.85 -4.52
N ALA A 52 45.85 -10.48 -5.68
CA ALA A 52 47.19 -10.81 -6.14
C ALA A 52 48.09 -9.56 -6.31
N LYS A 53 47.48 -8.40 -6.59
CA LYS A 53 48.19 -7.11 -6.72
C LYS A 53 48.38 -6.39 -5.39
N GLN A 54 47.76 -6.85 -4.29
CA GLN A 54 47.86 -6.17 -2.99
C GLN A 54 49.08 -6.66 -2.19
N THR A 55 49.93 -5.71 -1.80
CA THR A 55 51.07 -5.96 -0.91
C THR A 55 50.72 -5.87 0.57
N ARG A 56 49.60 -5.22 0.90
CA ARG A 56 49.12 -5.02 2.27
C ARG A 56 47.92 -5.91 2.55
N ASN A 57 47.97 -6.69 3.63
CA ASN A 57 46.90 -7.61 4.01
C ASN A 57 45.57 -6.90 4.30
N ASP A 58 45.60 -5.70 4.89
CA ASP A 58 44.38 -4.92 5.21
C ASP A 58 43.63 -4.39 3.99
N ARG A 59 44.25 -4.45 2.80
CA ARG A 59 43.63 -4.04 1.53
C ARG A 59 43.05 -5.21 0.74
N ARG A 60 43.32 -6.45 1.15
CA ARG A 60 42.76 -7.64 0.51
C ARG A 60 41.28 -7.76 0.86
N ILE A 61 40.54 -8.34 -0.07
CA ILE A 61 39.11 -8.61 0.08
C ILE A 61 38.99 -10.11 0.35
N GLU A 62 38.48 -10.48 1.52
CA GLU A 62 38.26 -11.89 1.86
C GLU A 62 36.98 -12.41 1.22
N ASP A 63 35.89 -11.64 1.34
CA ASP A 63 34.59 -11.93 0.75
C ASP A 63 34.04 -10.63 0.17
N TYR A 64 33.80 -10.62 -1.15
CA TYR A 64 33.32 -9.42 -1.83
C TYR A 64 31.84 -9.15 -1.54
N TYR A 65 31.00 -10.19 -1.37
CA TYR A 65 29.60 -10.04 -0.99
C TYR A 65 29.48 -9.35 0.38
N GLU A 66 30.17 -9.87 1.40
CA GLU A 66 30.17 -9.28 2.75
C GLU A 66 30.74 -7.85 2.76
N LYS A 67 31.73 -7.58 1.92
CA LYS A 67 32.25 -6.21 1.72
C LYS A 67 31.18 -5.27 1.15
N ILE A 68 30.33 -5.73 0.23
CA ILE A 68 29.24 -4.91 -0.31
C ILE A 68 28.10 -4.78 0.71
N CYS A 69 27.75 -5.84 1.43
CA CYS A 69 26.75 -5.79 2.52
C CYS A 69 27.10 -4.77 3.61
N SER A 70 28.39 -4.59 3.90
CA SER A 70 28.90 -3.60 4.86
C SER A 70 29.18 -2.22 4.26
N SER A 71 29.02 -2.05 2.94
CA SER A 71 29.27 -0.80 2.24
C SER A 71 28.18 0.23 2.51
N LYS A 72 28.57 1.51 2.58
CA LYS A 72 27.63 2.65 2.59
C LYS A 72 27.38 3.23 1.19
N GLN A 73 28.13 2.79 0.19
CA GLN A 73 28.11 3.36 -1.16
C GLN A 73 27.27 2.55 -2.14
N GLU A 74 27.44 1.24 -2.11
CA GLU A 74 26.79 0.29 -3.03
C GLU A 74 25.89 -0.64 -2.23
N LYS A 75 24.83 -1.15 -2.85
CA LYS A 75 23.94 -2.15 -2.25
C LYS A 75 24.26 -3.54 -2.83
N PRO A 76 24.00 -4.63 -2.10
CA PRO A 76 24.19 -5.98 -2.64
C PRO A 76 23.32 -6.26 -3.87
N PHE A 77 22.10 -5.72 -3.89
CA PHE A 77 21.20 -5.82 -5.03
C PHE A 77 20.23 -4.64 -5.08
N HIS A 78 19.48 -4.58 -6.18
CA HIS A 78 18.39 -3.65 -6.38
C HIS A 78 17.14 -4.41 -6.83
N GLU A 79 16.00 -4.01 -6.29
CA GLU A 79 14.68 -4.54 -6.64
C GLU A 79 13.95 -3.54 -7.53
N ILE A 80 13.32 -4.02 -8.60
CA ILE A 80 12.23 -3.29 -9.26
C ILE A 80 10.92 -4.03 -9.10
N VAL A 81 9.86 -3.26 -8.83
CA VAL A 81 8.48 -3.74 -8.85
C VAL A 81 7.74 -3.05 -9.98
N LEU A 82 7.10 -3.86 -10.83
CA LEU A 82 6.25 -3.40 -11.93
C LEU A 82 4.82 -3.91 -11.74
N GLN A 83 3.86 -3.01 -11.96
CA GLN A 83 2.43 -3.26 -11.94
C GLN A 83 1.82 -2.45 -13.07
N ILE A 84 0.80 -3.00 -13.71
CA ILE A 84 -0.05 -2.29 -14.69
C ILE A 84 -1.34 -1.95 -13.97
N GLY A 85 -1.78 -0.70 -14.01
CA GLY A 85 -3.02 -0.26 -13.36
C GLY A 85 -2.98 -0.28 -11.83
N ASN A 86 -4.16 -0.35 -11.23
CA ASN A 86 -4.49 -0.42 -9.82
C ASN A 86 -5.56 -1.51 -9.55
N LYS A 87 -6.15 -1.52 -8.34
CA LYS A 87 -7.09 -2.58 -7.94
C LYS A 87 -8.40 -2.54 -8.75
N ASP A 88 -8.81 -1.37 -9.22
CA ASP A 88 -10.12 -1.15 -9.81
C ASP A 88 -10.15 -1.47 -11.32
N ASP A 89 -9.02 -1.35 -12.02
CA ASP A 89 -8.88 -1.63 -13.46
C ASP A 89 -8.26 -3.01 -13.75
N THR A 90 -7.13 -3.37 -13.11
CA THR A 90 -6.36 -4.60 -13.37
C THR A 90 -6.25 -5.51 -12.15
N GLY A 91 -7.01 -5.22 -11.09
CA GLY A 91 -7.08 -6.08 -9.91
C GLY A 91 -7.48 -7.51 -10.29
N ILE A 92 -7.09 -8.50 -9.49
CA ILE A 92 -7.26 -9.92 -9.85
C ILE A 92 -8.70 -10.35 -10.22
N HIS A 93 -9.71 -9.62 -9.74
CA HIS A 93 -11.11 -9.90 -10.01
C HIS A 93 -11.67 -9.15 -11.23
N THR A 94 -10.83 -8.40 -11.95
CA THR A 94 -11.21 -7.66 -13.16
C THR A 94 -10.92 -8.48 -14.41
N GLU A 95 -11.56 -8.10 -15.52
CA GLU A 95 -11.39 -8.76 -16.82
C GLU A 95 -9.97 -8.58 -17.38
N LEU A 96 -9.27 -7.50 -17.01
CA LEU A 96 -7.93 -7.18 -17.49
C LEU A 96 -6.81 -7.85 -16.68
N ALA A 97 -7.11 -8.56 -15.59
CA ALA A 97 -6.10 -9.18 -14.74
C ALA A 97 -5.21 -10.17 -15.50
N GLU A 98 -5.80 -11.00 -16.35
CA GLU A 98 -5.05 -12.01 -17.12
C GLU A 98 -4.21 -11.34 -18.23
N THR A 99 -4.75 -10.30 -18.89
CA THR A 99 -3.99 -9.50 -19.87
C THR A 99 -2.80 -8.81 -19.20
N ALA A 100 -3.00 -8.21 -18.02
CA ALA A 100 -1.92 -7.60 -17.25
C ALA A 100 -0.83 -8.63 -16.87
N LYS A 101 -1.24 -9.84 -16.46
CA LYS A 101 -0.31 -10.95 -16.22
C LYS A 101 0.48 -11.33 -17.47
N GLN A 102 -0.15 -11.39 -18.64
CA GLN A 102 0.53 -11.71 -19.90
C GLN A 102 1.58 -10.65 -20.25
N CYS A 103 1.22 -9.36 -20.20
CA CYS A 103 2.15 -8.26 -20.41
C CYS A 103 3.35 -8.31 -19.45
N LEU A 104 3.10 -8.49 -18.15
CA LEU A 104 4.15 -8.56 -17.14
C LEU A 104 5.05 -9.79 -17.32
N THR A 105 4.47 -10.93 -17.73
CA THR A 105 5.21 -12.16 -18.02
C THR A 105 6.15 -11.97 -19.20
N GLU A 106 5.68 -11.35 -20.27
CA GLU A 106 6.48 -11.06 -21.46
C GLU A 106 7.61 -10.07 -21.14
N TYR A 107 7.27 -9.00 -20.42
CA TYR A 107 8.25 -8.01 -19.97
C TYR A 107 9.38 -8.66 -19.15
N ALA A 108 9.03 -9.52 -18.18
CA ALA A 108 9.99 -10.18 -17.30
C ALA A 108 10.91 -11.14 -18.05
N LYS A 109 10.37 -11.95 -18.97
CA LYS A 109 11.16 -12.88 -19.80
C LYS A 109 12.19 -12.16 -20.68
N GLY A 110 11.87 -10.96 -21.17
CA GLY A 110 12.80 -10.15 -21.98
C GLY A 110 13.81 -9.33 -21.16
N PHE A 111 13.63 -9.19 -19.84
CA PHE A 111 14.36 -8.22 -19.04
C PHE A 111 15.88 -8.42 -19.04
N GLN A 112 16.35 -9.65 -18.79
CA GLN A 112 17.78 -9.95 -18.72
C GLN A 112 18.50 -9.71 -20.05
N ALA A 113 17.85 -9.99 -21.17
CA ALA A 113 18.42 -9.78 -22.51
C ALA A 113 18.60 -8.29 -22.84
N ARG A 114 17.65 -7.44 -22.42
CA ARG A 114 17.75 -5.98 -22.57
C ARG A 114 18.76 -5.35 -21.62
N ASN A 115 18.99 -5.98 -20.46
CA ASN A 115 19.80 -5.44 -19.38
C ASN A 115 20.99 -6.36 -19.02
N PRO A 116 21.96 -6.56 -19.94
CA PRO A 116 23.06 -7.50 -19.74
C PRO A 116 24.00 -7.15 -18.57
N THR A 117 24.01 -5.90 -18.10
CA THR A 117 24.83 -5.46 -16.94
C THR A 117 24.09 -5.55 -15.60
N LEU A 118 22.83 -6.00 -15.62
CA LEU A 118 21.98 -6.21 -14.46
C LEU A 118 21.70 -7.70 -14.35
N ARG A 119 22.52 -8.44 -13.60
CA ARG A 119 22.35 -9.90 -13.45
C ARG A 119 21.17 -10.17 -12.52
N VAL A 120 20.05 -10.59 -13.09
CA VAL A 120 18.85 -10.99 -12.35
C VAL A 120 19.16 -12.28 -11.62
N PHE A 121 18.86 -12.35 -10.33
CA PHE A 121 18.99 -13.59 -9.54
C PHE A 121 17.66 -14.01 -8.93
N TRP A 122 16.67 -13.12 -8.90
CA TRP A 122 15.35 -13.43 -8.39
C TRP A 122 14.29 -12.68 -9.19
N SER A 123 13.27 -13.38 -9.68
CA SER A 123 12.15 -12.76 -10.40
C SER A 123 10.88 -13.58 -10.29
N HIS A 124 9.81 -12.92 -9.81
CA HIS A 124 8.56 -13.58 -9.48
C HIS A 124 7.37 -12.67 -9.78
N LEU A 125 6.36 -13.22 -10.43
CA LEU A 125 5.08 -12.56 -10.67
C LEU A 125 4.07 -13.05 -9.63
N HIS A 126 3.49 -12.10 -8.88
CA HIS A 126 2.50 -12.35 -7.86
C HIS A 126 1.08 -12.18 -8.41
N MET A 127 0.30 -13.26 -8.33
CA MET A 127 -1.12 -13.36 -8.69
C MET A 127 -2.00 -13.66 -7.47
N ASP A 128 -1.47 -13.48 -6.27
CA ASP A 128 -2.09 -13.81 -4.98
C ASP A 128 -2.35 -12.57 -4.10
N GLU A 129 -2.09 -11.37 -4.62
CA GLU A 129 -2.39 -10.09 -3.95
C GLU A 129 -3.55 -9.35 -4.65
N ALA A 130 -3.73 -8.06 -4.36
CA ALA A 130 -4.82 -7.26 -4.93
C ALA A 130 -4.70 -7.09 -6.45
N THR A 131 -3.47 -6.90 -6.93
CA THR A 131 -3.12 -6.56 -8.32
C THR A 131 -1.97 -7.43 -8.81
N PRO A 132 -2.00 -7.93 -10.05
CA PRO A 132 -0.85 -8.58 -10.67
C PRO A 132 0.37 -7.66 -10.68
N HIS A 133 1.49 -8.12 -10.14
CA HIS A 133 2.74 -7.37 -10.17
C HIS A 133 3.95 -8.31 -10.19
N VAL A 134 5.06 -7.82 -10.75
CA VAL A 134 6.31 -8.59 -10.85
C VAL A 134 7.41 -7.90 -10.07
N HIS A 135 8.16 -8.70 -9.33
CA HIS A 135 9.41 -8.33 -8.68
C HIS A 135 10.57 -8.85 -9.51
N ILE A 136 11.60 -8.03 -9.70
CA ILE A 136 12.85 -8.40 -10.34
C ILE A 136 14.00 -7.85 -9.50
N ASP A 137 14.76 -8.74 -8.87
CA ASP A 137 15.97 -8.42 -8.12
C ASP A 137 17.21 -8.74 -8.95
N PHE A 138 18.13 -7.79 -9.00
CA PHE A 138 19.35 -7.91 -9.79
C PHE A 138 20.58 -7.32 -9.10
N VAL A 139 21.74 -7.87 -9.45
CA VAL A 139 23.06 -7.36 -9.07
C VAL A 139 23.63 -6.54 -10.24
N PRO A 140 23.79 -5.22 -10.10
CA PRO A 140 24.41 -4.41 -11.14
C PRO A 140 25.93 -4.54 -11.10
N TYR A 141 26.55 -4.82 -12.24
CA TYR A 141 27.99 -4.97 -12.31
C TYR A 141 28.59 -4.29 -13.54
N ILE A 142 29.88 -4.01 -13.44
CA ILE A 142 30.70 -3.56 -14.56
C ILE A 142 31.96 -4.39 -14.65
N THR A 143 32.51 -4.52 -15.85
CA THR A 143 33.83 -5.08 -16.12
C THR A 143 34.79 -3.99 -16.64
N GLY A 144 36.10 -4.26 -16.60
CA GLY A 144 37.12 -3.34 -17.12
C GLY A 144 37.33 -2.07 -16.29
N SER A 145 36.91 -2.04 -15.03
CA SER A 145 37.13 -0.90 -14.14
C SER A 145 38.62 -0.69 -13.87
N LYS A 146 39.08 0.57 -13.99
CA LYS A 146 40.44 0.98 -13.63
C LYS A 146 40.61 1.32 -12.14
N ARG A 147 39.51 1.30 -11.37
CA ARG A 147 39.48 1.63 -9.94
C ARG A 147 39.03 0.40 -9.15
N SER A 148 39.78 0.04 -8.11
CA SER A 148 39.55 -1.17 -7.30
C SER A 148 39.59 -2.47 -8.12
N MET A 149 38.64 -3.39 -7.93
CA MET A 149 38.49 -4.59 -8.75
C MET A 149 38.08 -4.18 -10.17
N ASP A 150 38.55 -4.95 -11.16
CA ASP A 150 38.25 -4.77 -12.57
C ASP A 150 36.80 -5.14 -12.91
N THR A 151 36.27 -6.20 -12.28
CA THR A 151 34.84 -6.46 -12.22
C THR A 151 34.31 -6.07 -10.83
N ARG A 152 33.27 -5.23 -10.76
CA ARG A 152 32.72 -4.76 -9.49
C ARG A 152 31.27 -4.30 -9.56
N VAL A 153 30.62 -4.25 -8.41
CA VAL A 153 29.29 -3.65 -8.25
C VAL A 153 29.36 -2.16 -8.52
N SER A 154 28.48 -1.67 -9.40
CA SER A 154 28.18 -0.26 -9.55
C SER A 154 26.95 -0.03 -10.43
N LEU A 155 25.83 0.34 -9.82
CA LEU A 155 24.59 0.62 -10.56
C LEU A 155 24.78 1.73 -11.59
N LYS A 156 25.37 2.85 -11.17
CA LYS A 156 25.56 4.02 -12.04
C LYS A 156 26.32 3.66 -13.31
N GLN A 157 27.39 2.88 -13.18
CA GLN A 157 28.23 2.54 -14.33
C GLN A 157 27.67 1.38 -15.14
N ALA A 158 26.95 0.44 -14.51
CA ALA A 158 26.21 -0.60 -15.22
C ALA A 158 25.19 0.01 -16.18
N LEU A 159 24.43 1.01 -15.72
CA LEU A 159 23.49 1.75 -16.56
C LEU A 159 24.20 2.61 -17.63
N ALA A 160 25.35 3.20 -17.30
CA ALA A 160 26.14 3.94 -18.28
C ALA A 160 26.65 3.05 -19.43
N GLN A 161 26.98 1.79 -19.17
CA GLN A 161 27.36 0.81 -20.20
C GLN A 161 26.18 0.43 -21.11
N LEU A 162 24.95 0.52 -20.62
CA LEU A 162 23.73 0.39 -21.44
C LEU A 162 23.41 1.65 -22.26
N GLY A 163 24.20 2.71 -22.14
CA GLY A 163 24.05 3.95 -22.90
C GLY A 163 23.32 5.08 -22.17
N PHE A 164 22.85 4.86 -20.94
CA PHE A 164 22.19 5.90 -20.14
C PHE A 164 23.23 6.83 -19.52
N LYS A 165 23.26 8.09 -19.94
CA LYS A 165 24.25 9.07 -19.46
C LYS A 165 23.56 10.09 -18.58
N GLY A 166 23.93 10.11 -17.30
CA GLY A 166 23.44 11.11 -16.36
C GLY A 166 23.87 12.51 -16.81
N GLY A 167 22.92 13.44 -16.83
CA GLY A 167 23.16 14.83 -17.23
C GLY A 167 22.88 15.80 -16.09
N THR A 168 21.61 16.13 -15.89
CA THR A 168 21.14 17.04 -14.84
C THR A 168 20.78 16.28 -13.57
N ARG A 169 20.52 17.01 -12.48
CA ARG A 169 20.11 16.44 -11.18
C ARG A 169 18.83 15.60 -11.24
N SER A 170 17.94 15.85 -12.21
CA SER A 170 16.71 15.10 -12.47
C SER A 170 16.85 14.03 -13.56
N ALA A 171 17.83 14.15 -14.47
CA ALA A 171 18.08 13.19 -15.56
C ALA A 171 19.26 12.27 -15.21
N THR A 172 19.14 11.54 -14.09
CA THR A 172 20.11 10.51 -13.70
C THR A 172 20.06 9.32 -14.65
N GLU A 173 21.13 8.51 -14.69
CA GLU A 173 21.17 7.26 -15.44
C GLU A 173 19.98 6.36 -15.08
N TRP A 174 19.66 6.29 -13.79
CA TRP A 174 18.51 5.56 -13.26
C TRP A 174 17.18 6.05 -13.83
N ASN A 175 16.94 7.37 -13.83
CA ASN A 175 15.68 7.91 -14.30
C ASN A 175 15.47 7.69 -15.81
N GLN A 176 16.54 7.85 -16.60
CA GLN A 176 16.48 7.57 -18.04
C GLN A 176 16.23 6.09 -18.31
N TRP A 177 16.95 5.21 -17.62
CA TRP A 177 16.73 3.76 -17.73
C TRP A 177 15.32 3.35 -17.31
N ALA A 178 14.85 3.81 -16.15
CA ALA A 178 13.51 3.50 -15.65
C ALA A 178 12.42 4.01 -16.61
N GLN A 179 12.62 5.16 -17.26
CA GLN A 179 11.69 5.64 -18.29
C GLN A 179 11.75 4.77 -19.56
N SER A 180 12.92 4.29 -19.95
CA SER A 180 13.05 3.38 -21.10
C SER A 180 12.38 2.02 -20.83
N GLU A 181 12.51 1.45 -19.63
CA GLU A 181 11.82 0.21 -19.28
C GLU A 181 10.30 0.40 -19.19
N LYS A 182 9.82 1.57 -18.73
CA LYS A 182 8.38 1.92 -18.82
C LYS A 182 7.90 1.96 -20.26
N GLN A 183 8.70 2.49 -21.18
CA GLN A 183 8.35 2.53 -22.60
C GLN A 183 8.27 1.13 -23.20
N VAL A 184 9.21 0.24 -22.87
CA VAL A 184 9.15 -1.17 -23.28
C VAL A 184 7.88 -1.85 -22.75
N LEU A 185 7.54 -1.62 -21.47
CA LEU A 185 6.30 -2.17 -20.91
C LEU A 185 5.07 -1.58 -21.61
N ALA A 186 5.08 -0.30 -21.96
CA ALA A 186 4.00 0.35 -22.68
C ALA A 186 3.82 -0.20 -24.11
N GLU A 187 4.90 -0.53 -24.81
CA GLU A 187 4.87 -1.19 -26.12
C GLU A 187 4.22 -2.58 -26.02
N ILE A 188 4.65 -3.39 -25.04
CA ILE A 188 4.01 -4.69 -24.76
C ILE A 188 2.53 -4.49 -24.43
N MET A 189 2.21 -3.57 -23.53
CA MET A 189 0.82 -3.25 -23.18
C MET A 189 -0.02 -2.91 -24.42
N GLN A 190 0.52 -2.10 -25.33
CA GLN A 190 -0.16 -1.69 -26.55
C GLN A 190 -0.45 -2.87 -27.49
N GLU A 191 0.49 -3.82 -27.62
CA GLU A 191 0.28 -5.06 -28.39
C GLU A 191 -0.85 -5.93 -27.82
N HIS A 192 -1.05 -5.85 -26.50
CA HIS A 192 -2.13 -6.52 -25.77
C HIS A 192 -3.40 -5.65 -25.59
N GLY A 193 -3.47 -4.49 -26.26
CA GLY A 193 -4.64 -3.62 -26.27
C GLY A 193 -4.83 -2.75 -25.02
N ILE A 194 -3.79 -2.55 -24.22
CA ILE A 194 -3.79 -1.66 -23.05
C ILE A 194 -2.98 -0.40 -23.37
N GLU A 195 -3.61 0.77 -23.21
CA GLU A 195 -2.93 2.06 -23.40
C GLU A 195 -2.31 2.57 -22.10
N TRP A 196 -1.12 3.15 -22.20
CA TRP A 196 -0.45 3.77 -21.06
C TRP A 196 -0.93 5.22 -20.85
N GLU A 197 -1.71 5.44 -19.79
CA GLU A 197 -2.13 6.79 -19.39
C GLU A 197 -0.97 7.57 -18.74
N GLN A 198 -0.55 8.66 -19.38
CA GLN A 198 0.51 9.53 -18.87
C GLN A 198 -0.09 10.67 -18.04
N LEU A 199 -0.33 10.41 -16.75
CA LEU A 199 -0.95 11.36 -15.82
C LEU A 199 -0.11 12.65 -15.58
N GLY A 200 1.16 12.67 -15.96
CA GLY A 200 2.04 13.84 -15.80
C GLY A 200 2.32 14.22 -14.34
N THR A 201 1.89 13.39 -13.38
CA THR A 201 2.08 13.62 -11.94
C THR A 201 3.39 12.98 -11.48
N HIS A 202 4.12 13.71 -10.63
CA HIS A 202 5.27 13.18 -9.90
C HIS A 202 4.90 13.08 -8.42
N GLU A 203 4.27 11.97 -8.04
CA GLU A 203 3.97 11.70 -6.64
C GLU A 203 5.19 11.13 -5.92
N GLU A 204 5.38 11.53 -4.67
CA GLU A 204 6.42 10.96 -3.82
C GLU A 204 6.18 9.46 -3.61
N HIS A 205 7.26 8.68 -3.59
CA HIS A 205 7.17 7.25 -3.30
C HIS A 205 6.77 7.02 -1.85
N LEU A 206 5.61 6.40 -1.65
CA LEU A 206 5.13 5.97 -0.34
C LEU A 206 5.42 4.49 -0.10
N SER A 207 5.66 4.12 1.15
CA SER A 207 5.63 2.71 1.54
C SER A 207 4.21 2.15 1.40
N VAL A 208 4.07 0.83 1.25
CA VAL A 208 2.74 0.18 1.16
C VAL A 208 1.84 0.56 2.35
N LEU A 209 2.42 0.67 3.55
CA LEU A 209 1.69 1.07 4.75
C LEU A 209 1.25 2.55 4.70
N ASP A 210 2.14 3.44 4.25
CA ASP A 210 1.83 4.87 4.16
C ASP A 210 0.79 5.16 3.06
N TYR A 211 0.89 4.45 1.92
CA TYR A 211 -0.13 4.49 0.88
C TYR A 211 -1.50 4.03 1.41
N LYS A 212 -1.56 2.88 2.11
CA LYS A 212 -2.80 2.39 2.74
C LYS A 212 -3.39 3.41 3.75
N LYS A 213 -2.55 4.12 4.50
CA LYS A 213 -2.99 5.18 5.43
C LYS A 213 -3.56 6.37 4.67
N GLN A 214 -2.91 6.81 3.60
CA GLN A 214 -3.39 7.93 2.79
C GLN A 214 -4.74 7.62 2.12
N GLU A 215 -4.88 6.43 1.52
CA GLU A 215 -6.14 6.01 0.89
C GLU A 215 -7.28 5.92 1.91
N ARG A 216 -7.01 5.35 3.10
CA ARG A 216 -8.00 5.33 4.19
C ARG A 216 -8.38 6.73 4.67
N ALA A 217 -7.45 7.68 4.68
CA ALA A 217 -7.76 9.07 5.02
C ALA A 217 -8.63 9.76 3.96
N LYS A 218 -8.44 9.44 2.67
CA LYS A 218 -9.32 9.92 1.58
C LYS A 218 -10.73 9.35 1.72
N GLU A 219 -10.86 8.05 2.00
CA GLU A 219 -12.14 7.39 2.24
C GLU A 219 -12.91 8.02 3.41
N VAL A 220 -12.23 8.27 4.53
CA VAL A 220 -12.81 8.95 5.69
C VAL A 220 -13.31 10.35 5.32
N ARG A 221 -12.53 11.14 4.56
CA ARG A 221 -12.97 12.47 4.12
C ARG A 221 -14.21 12.43 3.23
N ALA A 222 -14.27 11.47 2.31
CA ALA A 222 -15.43 11.30 1.44
C ALA A 222 -16.70 10.94 2.24
N LEU A 223 -16.55 10.10 3.27
CA LEU A 223 -17.63 9.78 4.20
C LEU A 223 -18.03 11.01 5.03
N ASP A 224 -17.09 11.81 5.53
CA ASP A 224 -17.38 13.06 6.25
C ASP A 224 -18.16 14.05 5.39
N THR A 225 -17.81 14.20 4.11
CA THR A 225 -18.58 15.03 3.15
C THR A 225 -20.00 14.50 2.98
N THR A 226 -20.16 13.19 2.83
CA THR A 226 -21.48 12.55 2.70
C THR A 226 -22.34 12.74 3.96
N ILE A 227 -21.73 12.71 5.15
CA ILE A 227 -22.41 12.97 6.42
C ILE A 227 -22.85 14.44 6.48
N ALA A 228 -21.98 15.38 6.12
CA ALA A 228 -22.31 16.80 6.10
C ALA A 228 -23.50 17.10 5.17
N GLU A 229 -23.50 16.55 3.95
CA GLU A 229 -24.61 16.70 3.00
C GLU A 229 -25.93 16.14 3.56
N LYS A 230 -25.89 14.99 4.24
CA LYS A 230 -27.08 14.41 4.87
C LYS A 230 -27.57 15.27 6.03
N GLN A 231 -26.67 15.85 6.82
CA GLN A 231 -27.04 16.74 7.92
C GLN A 231 -27.74 18.01 7.40
N THR A 232 -27.22 18.63 6.35
CA THR A 232 -27.88 19.80 5.73
C THR A 232 -29.30 19.48 5.28
N ARG A 233 -29.54 18.30 4.68
CA ARG A 233 -30.89 17.87 4.29
C ARG A 233 -31.81 17.68 5.49
N ILE A 234 -31.30 17.22 6.63
CA ILE A 234 -32.09 17.10 7.87
C ILE A 234 -32.50 18.50 8.34
N ASP A 235 -31.56 19.44 8.39
CA ASP A 235 -31.82 20.82 8.83
C ASP A 235 -32.88 21.52 7.94
N GLU A 236 -32.85 21.30 6.62
CA GLU A 236 -33.86 21.79 5.67
C GLU A 236 -35.27 21.21 5.94
N ILE A 237 -35.33 19.92 6.26
CA ILE A 237 -36.59 19.24 6.61
C ILE A 237 -37.14 19.81 7.92
N GLU A 238 -36.29 20.04 8.92
CA GLU A 238 -36.68 20.64 10.20
C GLU A 238 -37.23 22.06 10.04
N GLN A 239 -36.57 22.91 9.24
CA GLN A 239 -37.07 24.26 8.95
C GLN A 239 -38.43 24.22 8.24
N THR A 240 -38.60 23.30 7.29
CA THR A 240 -39.87 23.11 6.59
C THR A 240 -40.96 22.73 7.58
N LEU A 241 -40.68 21.80 8.50
CA LEU A 241 -41.61 21.38 9.55
C LEU A 241 -42.03 22.56 10.45
N GLN A 242 -41.08 23.39 10.87
CA GLN A 242 -41.34 24.55 11.72
C GLN A 242 -42.22 25.60 11.01
N SER A 243 -42.00 25.83 9.72
CA SER A 243 -42.81 26.75 8.91
C SER A 243 -44.27 26.30 8.79
N VAL A 244 -44.49 24.99 8.68
CA VAL A 244 -45.82 24.37 8.59
C VAL A 244 -46.57 24.51 9.92
N GLN A 245 -45.90 24.33 11.05
CA GLN A 245 -46.50 24.54 12.38
C GLN A 245 -46.98 25.99 12.61
N GLN A 246 -46.25 26.98 12.08
CA GLN A 246 -46.61 28.39 12.25
C GLN A 246 -47.90 28.79 11.49
N GLN A 247 -48.19 28.14 10.36
CA GLN A 247 -49.38 28.44 9.54
C GLN A 247 -50.70 27.93 10.17
N VAL A 248 -50.64 27.00 11.13
CA VAL A 248 -51.81 26.45 11.84
C VAL A 248 -52.43 27.47 12.82
N VAL A 249 -51.72 28.55 13.17
CA VAL A 249 -52.11 29.55 14.19
C VAL A 249 -53.12 30.60 13.68
N ASP A 250 -53.43 30.68 12.38
CA ASP A 250 -54.31 31.73 11.80
C ASP A 250 -55.83 31.38 11.85
N LEU A 251 -56.22 30.32 12.55
CA LEU A 251 -57.62 29.82 12.66
C LEU A 251 -58.49 30.59 13.69
N ASP A 252 -57.93 31.52 14.47
CA ASP A 252 -58.62 32.30 15.52
C ASP A 252 -59.71 33.25 14.99
N LYS A 253 -59.83 33.45 13.66
CA LYS A 253 -60.82 34.34 13.04
C LYS A 253 -62.26 33.78 13.02
N ILE A 254 -62.46 32.53 13.46
CA ILE A 254 -63.76 31.83 13.46
C ILE A 254 -64.63 32.18 14.70
N GLU A 255 -64.05 32.73 15.78
CA GLU A 255 -64.78 33.00 17.05
C GLU A 255 -65.85 34.11 16.97
N ASN A 256 -65.87 34.93 15.91
CA ASN A 256 -66.72 36.13 15.85
C ASN A 256 -68.08 35.95 15.14
N VAL A 257 -68.52 34.71 14.86
CA VAL A 257 -69.81 34.47 14.19
C VAL A 257 -70.98 34.68 15.16
N SER A 258 -71.81 35.71 14.91
CA SER A 258 -72.99 36.00 15.74
C SER A 258 -74.23 35.24 15.25
N VAL A 259 -74.86 34.48 16.14
CA VAL A 259 -75.98 33.59 15.82
C VAL A 259 -77.24 34.06 16.56
N LYS A 260 -78.37 34.26 15.85
CA LYS A 260 -79.65 34.69 16.45
C LYS A 260 -80.71 33.59 16.38
N LYS A 261 -81.29 33.24 17.54
CA LYS A 261 -82.39 32.27 17.65
C LYS A 261 -83.71 32.92 17.23
N THR A 262 -84.47 32.25 16.38
CA THR A 262 -85.79 32.74 15.95
C THR A 262 -86.82 32.48 17.05
N LEU A 263 -87.59 33.48 17.46
CA LEU A 263 -88.59 33.32 18.52
C LEU A 263 -89.68 32.35 18.09
N LEU A 264 -90.02 31.41 18.98
CA LEU A 264 -91.07 30.38 18.83
C LEU A 264 -90.80 29.23 17.85
N SER A 265 -89.54 29.01 17.44
CA SER A 265 -89.13 27.74 16.81
C SER A 265 -87.70 27.37 17.21
N ASP A 266 -87.33 26.09 17.10
CA ASP A 266 -85.94 25.65 17.32
C ASP A 266 -84.99 26.01 16.16
N LYS A 267 -85.44 26.82 15.20
CA LYS A 267 -84.62 27.27 14.08
C LYS A 267 -83.80 28.49 14.46
N VAL A 268 -82.61 28.55 13.86
CA VAL A 268 -81.62 29.59 14.04
C VAL A 268 -81.40 30.25 12.68
N THR A 269 -81.39 31.58 12.65
CA THR A 269 -81.20 32.36 11.43
C THR A 269 -79.81 32.97 11.42
N LEU A 270 -79.07 32.69 10.35
CA LEU A 270 -77.72 33.19 10.09
C LEU A 270 -77.76 34.03 8.81
N PRO A 271 -77.07 35.18 8.75
CA PRO A 271 -76.89 35.91 7.48
C PRO A 271 -76.29 34.98 6.42
N ARG A 272 -76.76 35.11 5.17
CA ARG A 272 -76.33 34.21 4.08
C ARG A 272 -74.82 34.29 3.81
N SER A 273 -74.24 35.49 3.94
CA SER A 273 -72.79 35.70 3.88
C SER A 273 -72.05 34.90 4.95
N ASP A 274 -72.57 34.89 6.17
CA ASP A 274 -71.95 34.21 7.30
C ASP A 274 -72.09 32.70 7.13
N PHE A 275 -73.21 32.22 6.58
CA PHE A 275 -73.38 30.80 6.23
C PHE A 275 -72.39 30.34 5.15
N GLU A 276 -72.23 31.11 4.08
CA GLU A 276 -71.29 30.79 3.00
C GLU A 276 -69.84 30.84 3.49
N ASN A 277 -69.51 31.80 4.35
CA ASN A 277 -68.21 31.88 5.03
C ASN A 277 -67.96 30.67 5.94
N LEU A 278 -68.95 30.26 6.74
CA LEU A 278 -68.84 29.11 7.65
C LEU A 278 -68.73 27.78 6.87
N LEU A 279 -69.47 27.64 5.78
CA LEU A 279 -69.40 26.47 4.91
C LEU A 279 -68.04 26.38 4.19
N SER A 280 -67.51 27.52 3.73
CA SER A 280 -66.16 27.60 3.15
C SER A 280 -65.09 27.26 4.19
N ALA A 281 -65.17 27.85 5.39
CA ALA A 281 -64.25 27.58 6.49
C ALA A 281 -64.31 26.13 6.96
N ALA A 282 -65.50 25.52 7.05
CA ALA A 282 -65.66 24.11 7.40
C ALA A 282 -65.07 23.18 6.34
N LYS A 283 -65.25 23.48 5.04
CA LYS A 283 -64.61 22.72 3.95
C LYS A 283 -63.09 22.85 4.00
N GLN A 284 -62.57 24.05 4.23
CA GLN A 284 -61.14 24.29 4.40
C GLN A 284 -60.61 23.56 5.64
N TYR A 285 -61.30 23.60 6.77
CA TYR A 285 -60.91 22.90 8.00
C TYR A 285 -60.82 21.39 7.80
N VAL A 286 -61.77 20.77 7.09
CA VAL A 286 -61.70 19.32 6.77
C VAL A 286 -60.50 18.99 5.88
N VAL A 287 -60.14 19.87 4.94
CA VAL A 287 -58.95 19.73 4.09
C VAL A 287 -57.68 19.91 4.93
N TYR A 288 -57.61 20.95 5.77
CA TYR A 288 -56.49 21.19 6.68
C TYR A 288 -56.30 20.03 7.65
N ARG A 289 -57.36 19.51 8.27
CA ARG A 289 -57.28 18.37 9.19
C ARG A 289 -56.74 17.12 8.52
N ARG A 290 -57.17 16.85 7.27
CA ARG A 290 -56.61 15.73 6.49
C ARG A 290 -55.14 15.95 6.11
N GLN A 291 -54.74 17.19 5.87
CA GLN A 291 -53.34 17.53 5.63
C GLN A 291 -52.52 17.42 6.91
N ASP A 292 -53.07 17.81 8.06
CA ASP A 292 -52.46 17.74 9.38
C ASP A 292 -52.23 16.28 9.80
N ASP A 293 -53.23 15.40 9.65
CA ASP A 293 -53.08 13.95 9.88
C ASP A 293 -51.99 13.36 8.98
N ARG A 294 -51.88 13.83 7.72
CA ARG A 294 -50.84 13.39 6.78
C ARG A 294 -49.45 13.91 7.16
N LEU A 295 -49.35 15.17 7.57
CA LEU A 295 -48.11 15.79 8.02
C LEU A 295 -47.62 15.15 9.32
N GLN A 296 -48.51 14.85 10.25
CA GLN A 296 -48.22 14.11 11.47
C GLN A 296 -47.68 12.72 11.15
N GLY A 297 -48.30 11.99 10.21
CA GLY A 297 -47.79 10.69 9.76
C GLY A 297 -46.40 10.76 9.11
N LEU A 298 -46.10 11.84 8.38
CA LEU A 298 -44.76 12.08 7.82
C LEU A 298 -43.74 12.44 8.91
N LEU A 299 -44.13 13.21 9.91
CA LEU A 299 -43.30 13.56 11.05
C LEU A 299 -42.96 12.32 11.88
N ASP A 300 -43.95 11.46 12.16
CA ASP A 300 -43.74 10.19 12.87
C ASP A 300 -42.79 9.28 12.08
N ALA A 301 -42.97 9.17 10.76
CA ALA A 301 -42.08 8.40 9.89
C ALA A 301 -40.65 8.97 9.84
N ALA A 302 -40.50 10.30 9.84
CA ALA A 302 -39.20 10.96 9.89
C ALA A 302 -38.51 10.72 11.24
N ASN A 303 -39.23 10.83 12.35
CA ASN A 303 -38.72 10.55 13.70
C ASN A 303 -38.29 9.08 13.84
N ASP A 304 -39.07 8.14 13.31
CA ASP A 304 -38.69 6.72 13.26
C ASP A 304 -37.41 6.51 12.45
N LYS A 305 -37.25 7.23 11.34
CA LYS A 305 -36.04 7.17 10.50
C LYS A 305 -34.82 7.75 11.22
N ILE A 306 -34.98 8.88 11.91
CA ILE A 306 -33.93 9.49 12.74
C ILE A 306 -33.50 8.51 13.81
N LYS A 307 -34.45 7.90 14.54
CA LYS A 307 -34.16 6.91 15.58
C LYS A 307 -33.42 5.67 15.03
N GLN A 308 -33.77 5.21 13.83
CA GLN A 308 -33.02 4.14 13.15
C GLN A 308 -31.58 4.56 12.84
N LEU A 309 -31.38 5.76 12.31
CA LEU A 309 -30.05 6.28 11.98
C LEU A 309 -29.17 6.47 13.23
N GLU A 310 -29.75 7.01 14.31
CA GLU A 310 -29.06 7.13 15.61
C GLU A 310 -28.60 5.78 16.14
N GLY A 311 -29.43 4.73 15.99
CA GLY A 311 -29.07 3.36 16.35
C GLY A 311 -27.87 2.85 15.56
N VAL A 312 -27.89 3.02 14.23
CA VAL A 312 -26.78 2.61 13.34
C VAL A 312 -25.49 3.38 13.69
N ILE A 313 -25.58 4.69 13.94
CA ILE A 313 -24.44 5.51 14.35
C ILE A 313 -23.87 5.00 15.69
N GLY A 314 -24.72 4.63 16.65
CA GLY A 314 -24.30 4.03 17.91
C GLY A 314 -23.52 2.73 17.72
N GLU A 315 -24.02 1.82 16.89
CA GLU A 315 -23.34 0.56 16.55
C GLU A 315 -21.98 0.79 15.87
N LEU A 316 -21.94 1.74 14.92
CA LEU A 316 -20.70 2.10 14.23
C LEU A 316 -19.67 2.69 15.19
N LYS A 317 -20.06 3.60 16.08
CA LYS A 317 -19.18 4.16 17.12
C LYS A 317 -18.60 3.06 18.01
N GLN A 318 -19.41 2.08 18.40
CA GLN A 318 -18.95 0.96 19.21
C GLN A 318 -17.95 0.07 18.45
N LYS A 319 -18.20 -0.21 17.16
CA LYS A 319 -17.27 -0.95 16.30
C LYS A 319 -15.94 -0.22 16.12
N VAL A 320 -15.99 1.08 15.83
CA VAL A 320 -14.79 1.93 15.71
C VAL A 320 -13.98 1.91 17.00
N SER A 321 -14.62 2.10 18.15
CA SER A 321 -13.95 2.02 19.46
C SER A 321 -13.25 0.68 19.69
N LYS A 322 -13.91 -0.44 19.34
CA LYS A 322 -13.30 -1.79 19.42
C LYS A 322 -12.12 -1.97 18.47
N LEU A 323 -12.17 -1.40 17.27
CA LEU A 323 -11.06 -1.47 16.32
C LEU A 323 -9.88 -0.63 16.79
N VAL A 324 -10.13 0.58 17.30
CA VAL A 324 -9.10 1.46 17.85
C VAL A 324 -8.39 0.80 19.03
N SER A 325 -9.12 0.16 19.95
CA SER A 325 -8.49 -0.54 21.08
C SER A 325 -7.66 -1.75 20.64
N LYS A 326 -8.15 -2.54 19.67
CA LYS A 326 -7.37 -3.64 19.07
C LYS A 326 -6.10 -3.13 18.41
N LEU A 327 -6.17 -2.03 17.67
CA LEU A 327 -5.04 -1.47 16.95
C LEU A 327 -3.98 -0.94 17.92
N SER A 328 -4.41 -0.25 18.99
CA SER A 328 -3.51 0.17 20.06
C SER A 328 -2.83 -1.01 20.77
N ASN A 329 -3.55 -2.12 21.00
CA ASN A 329 -2.95 -3.33 21.57
C ASN A 329 -1.91 -3.96 20.63
N ILE A 330 -2.20 -4.01 19.33
CA ILE A 330 -1.26 -4.53 18.32
C ILE A 330 0.00 -3.65 18.27
N GLU A 331 -0.15 -2.33 18.22
CA GLU A 331 0.98 -1.39 18.24
C GLU A 331 1.83 -1.55 19.50
N PHE A 332 1.20 -1.76 20.65
CA PHE A 332 1.90 -2.02 21.91
C PHE A 332 2.74 -3.30 21.83
N TRP A 333 2.15 -4.42 21.39
CA TRP A 333 2.87 -5.70 21.29
C TRP A 333 3.98 -5.67 20.25
N HIS A 334 3.75 -5.08 19.08
CA HIS A 334 4.80 -4.90 18.08
C HIS A 334 5.94 -4.03 18.59
N SER A 335 5.66 -2.98 19.38
CA SER A 335 6.71 -2.17 19.98
C SER A 335 7.53 -2.96 21.01
N GLN A 336 6.90 -3.86 21.78
CA GLN A 336 7.61 -4.73 22.73
C GLN A 336 8.50 -5.73 22.00
N GLU A 337 7.95 -6.46 21.04
CA GLU A 337 8.66 -7.45 20.24
C GLU A 337 9.84 -6.83 19.49
N LEU A 338 9.66 -5.64 18.90
CA LEU A 338 10.74 -4.91 18.24
C LEU A 338 11.87 -4.52 19.22
N ASN A 339 11.53 -4.19 20.47
CA ASN A 339 12.52 -3.86 21.48
C ASN A 339 13.29 -5.10 21.95
N GLU A 340 12.60 -6.24 22.06
CA GLU A 340 13.19 -7.54 22.42
C GLU A 340 14.17 -8.01 21.35
N VAL A 341 13.75 -8.03 20.08
CA VAL A 341 14.62 -8.35 18.93
C VAL A 341 15.83 -7.43 18.85
N LYS A 342 15.65 -6.13 19.11
CA LYS A 342 16.78 -5.18 19.18
C LYS A 342 17.72 -5.49 20.34
N SER A 343 17.21 -5.99 21.46
CA SER A 343 18.04 -6.38 22.61
C SER A 343 18.86 -7.61 22.30
N GLU A 344 18.21 -8.67 21.80
CA GLU A 344 18.87 -9.91 21.38
C GLU A 344 19.93 -9.63 20.30
N SER A 345 19.60 -8.82 19.29
CA SER A 345 20.54 -8.43 18.25
C SER A 345 21.79 -7.73 18.84
N ARG A 346 21.64 -6.88 19.87
CA ARG A 346 22.78 -6.25 20.56
C ARG A 346 23.59 -7.23 21.40
N GLU A 347 22.97 -8.28 21.93
CA GLU A 347 23.63 -9.31 22.72
C GLU A 347 24.43 -10.26 21.81
N VAL A 348 23.79 -10.78 20.76
CA VAL A 348 24.42 -11.58 19.72
C VAL A 348 25.58 -10.82 19.06
N HIS A 349 25.43 -9.50 18.84
CA HIS A 349 26.53 -8.69 18.33
C HIS A 349 27.71 -8.63 19.31
N ARG A 350 27.45 -8.50 20.62
CA ARG A 350 28.50 -8.49 21.65
C ARG A 350 29.20 -9.85 21.77
N GLU A 351 28.44 -10.94 21.79
CA GLU A 351 29.01 -12.30 21.82
C GLU A 351 29.87 -12.57 20.58
N ASN A 352 29.39 -12.21 19.39
CA ASN A 352 30.18 -12.34 18.17
C ASN A 352 31.50 -11.56 18.22
N LEU A 353 31.51 -10.37 18.83
CA LEU A 353 32.74 -9.60 19.03
C LEU A 353 33.71 -10.30 20.00
N MET A 354 33.21 -10.88 21.09
CA MET A 354 34.03 -11.63 22.04
C MET A 354 34.61 -12.90 21.39
N LEU A 355 33.78 -13.68 20.69
CA LEU A 355 34.22 -14.89 19.99
C LEU A 355 35.26 -14.56 18.91
N LYS A 356 35.08 -13.48 18.15
CA LYS A 356 36.11 -13.02 17.20
C LYS A 356 37.43 -12.65 17.88
N HIS A 357 37.37 -12.05 19.07
CA HIS A 357 38.57 -11.72 19.84
C HIS A 357 39.27 -12.98 20.35
N GLU A 358 38.53 -13.93 20.92
CA GLU A 358 39.05 -15.21 21.39
C GLU A 358 39.62 -16.05 20.25
N GLN A 359 38.90 -16.16 19.13
CA GLN A 359 39.37 -16.84 17.93
C GLN A 359 40.68 -16.23 17.43
N LYS A 360 40.78 -14.90 17.39
CA LYS A 360 42.04 -14.23 17.04
C LYS A 360 43.16 -14.55 18.04
N GLY A 361 42.86 -14.61 19.34
CA GLY A 361 43.80 -15.02 20.38
C GLY A 361 44.32 -16.45 20.18
N LEU A 362 43.42 -17.39 19.92
CA LEU A 362 43.75 -18.80 19.63
C LEU A 362 44.57 -18.93 18.35
N MET A 363 44.20 -18.23 17.28
CA MET A 363 44.96 -18.25 16.02
C MET A 363 46.39 -17.73 16.23
N ASN A 364 46.56 -16.64 17.00
CA ASN A 364 47.88 -16.13 17.35
C ASN A 364 48.70 -17.13 18.19
N LEU A 365 48.03 -17.89 19.08
CA LEU A 365 48.68 -18.91 19.90
C LEU A 365 49.15 -20.09 19.03
N LEU A 366 48.27 -20.63 18.18
CA LEU A 366 48.60 -21.72 17.25
C LEU A 366 49.77 -21.34 16.34
N GLN A 367 49.77 -20.11 15.81
CA GLN A 367 50.85 -19.60 14.99
C GLN A 367 52.19 -19.51 15.76
N ARG A 368 52.18 -19.16 17.06
CA ARG A 368 53.39 -19.20 17.91
C ARG A 368 53.94 -20.61 18.12
N TYR A 369 53.09 -21.62 18.14
CA TYR A 369 53.50 -23.03 18.24
C TYR A 369 53.78 -23.67 16.87
N GLY A 370 53.77 -22.90 15.78
CA GLY A 370 54.07 -23.39 14.42
C GLY A 370 52.95 -24.24 13.81
N ILE A 371 51.76 -24.24 14.41
CA ILE A 371 50.57 -24.93 13.92
C ILE A 371 49.83 -23.94 13.03
N ASP A 372 49.67 -24.29 11.75
CA ASP A 372 48.93 -23.51 10.75
C ASP A 372 47.60 -24.21 10.46
N PRO A 373 46.47 -23.73 11.01
CA PRO A 373 45.17 -24.38 10.86
C PRO A 373 44.66 -24.44 9.42
N ALA A 374 45.20 -23.63 8.52
CA ALA A 374 44.89 -23.69 7.10
C ALA A 374 45.61 -24.86 6.41
N LYS A 375 46.82 -25.24 6.88
CA LYS A 375 47.59 -26.37 6.35
C LYS A 375 47.14 -27.71 6.90
N GLU A 376 46.61 -27.75 8.12
CA GLU A 376 46.08 -28.99 8.71
C GLU A 376 44.71 -29.39 8.13
N ARG A 377 43.82 -28.43 7.84
CA ARG A 377 42.53 -28.72 7.15
C ARG A 377 42.71 -29.35 5.76
N ILE A 378 43.74 -28.94 5.03
CA ILE A 378 44.08 -29.53 3.72
C ILE A 378 44.57 -30.98 3.89
N ARG A 379 45.33 -31.27 4.96
CA ARG A 379 45.83 -32.62 5.26
C ARG A 379 44.75 -33.58 5.77
N GLU A 380 43.69 -33.09 6.41
CA GLU A 380 42.54 -33.90 6.81
C GLU A 380 41.67 -34.27 5.60
N HIS A 381 41.37 -33.32 4.70
CA HIS A 381 40.65 -33.63 3.45
C HIS A 381 41.42 -34.61 2.55
N GLU A 382 42.75 -34.47 2.44
CA GLU A 382 43.59 -35.43 1.70
C GLU A 382 43.70 -36.82 2.35
N ARG A 383 43.31 -36.98 3.63
CA ARG A 383 43.26 -38.28 4.31
C ARG A 383 41.90 -38.94 4.18
N ASP A 384 40.81 -38.18 4.16
CA ASP A 384 39.46 -38.72 3.98
C ASP A 384 39.15 -39.11 2.52
N GLU A 385 39.92 -38.59 1.56
CA GLU A 385 39.88 -38.98 0.14
C GLU A 385 40.79 -40.18 -0.23
N ARG A 386 41.44 -40.83 0.74
CA ARG A 386 42.21 -42.09 0.55
C ARG A 386 41.60 -43.25 1.30
#